data_AF-A0A498LPQ6-F1
#
_entry.id   AF-A0A498LPQ6-F1
#
_cell.length_a   1.000
_cell.length_b   1.000
_cell.length_c   1.000
_cell.angle_alpha   90.00
_cell.angle_beta   90.00
_cell.angle_gamma   90.00
#
_symmetry.space_group_name_H-M   'P 1'
#
loop_
_entity.id
_entity.type
_entity.pdbx_description
1 polymer ?
#
loop_
_entity_poly.entity_id
_entity_poly.type
_entity_poly.pdbx_seq_one_letter_code
_entity_poly.pdbx_strand_id
1 'polypeptide(L)'
;MDKMGASRPLPNVPKDSLSAAIEAISVSTELVEEELKPYLDTVLNVAIERKKGLSEQVVESGILPVLAQILRRKSMLTTHTARLVAELARDAPVREQCFETGIVSALVTLLLSQDQDLLLHVSQAIARICYDSNLQQERFLRLGAVPRLVSVLLQHTENEALLSSCLLALCNLADMGEEDGSMLSWEEGAYFGEGERVFRGTSRYSFGFSSAVTVVRLKQWTNGQYSVAVEVLQRCSTMVWGAKNGHQNGHRLPNFAHLGSCPKLYKVIKCSVKNIPRNRNLRAAVLHTLL
;
A
#
# COMPACT_ATOMS: atom_id res chain seq x y z
N MET A 1 -47.06 -13.17 18.29
CA MET A 1 -47.00 -13.41 16.84
C MET A 1 -47.62 -12.16 16.21
N ASP A 2 -46.92 -11.21 15.59
CA ASP A 2 -45.55 -11.13 15.14
C ASP A 2 -45.07 -9.68 15.16
N LYS A 3 -43.79 -9.50 15.49
CA LYS A 3 -43.05 -8.26 15.34
C LYS A 3 -42.70 -8.10 13.85
N MET A 4 -43.14 -7.02 13.21
CA MET A 4 -42.55 -6.57 11.95
C MET A 4 -41.73 -5.31 12.25
N GLY A 5 -40.41 -5.47 12.22
CA GLY A 5 -39.44 -4.43 12.55
C GLY A 5 -39.45 -3.30 11.52
N ALA A 6 -39.75 -2.09 11.97
CA ALA A 6 -39.40 -0.88 11.25
C ALA A 6 -37.87 -0.75 11.27
N SER A 7 -37.26 -0.87 10.09
CA SER A 7 -35.84 -0.64 9.89
C SER A 7 -35.55 0.83 10.21
N ARG A 8 -34.69 1.07 11.21
CA ARG A 8 -34.20 2.41 11.53
C ARG A 8 -33.43 2.96 10.32
N PRO A 9 -33.74 4.18 9.84
CA PRO A 9 -32.85 4.88 8.93
C PRO A 9 -31.50 5.09 9.62
N LEU A 10 -30.41 4.75 8.93
CA LEU A 10 -29.07 5.12 9.36
C LEU A 10 -28.98 6.65 9.48
N PRO A 11 -28.20 7.19 10.44
CA PRO A 11 -28.09 8.62 10.63
C PRO A 11 -27.47 9.25 9.37
N ASN A 12 -28.30 9.94 8.59
CA ASN A 12 -27.83 10.82 7.53
C ASN A 12 -27.01 11.93 8.20
N VAL A 13 -25.68 11.86 8.09
CA VAL A 13 -24.83 13.04 8.33
C VAL A 13 -25.35 14.14 7.38
N PRO A 14 -25.82 15.29 7.90
CA PRO A 14 -26.36 16.35 7.06
C PRO A 14 -25.30 16.75 6.03
N LYS A 15 -25.66 16.82 4.74
CA LYS A 15 -24.73 17.27 3.69
C LYS A 15 -24.09 18.63 4.06
N ASP A 16 -24.85 19.47 4.74
CA ASP A 16 -24.44 20.78 5.25
C ASP A 16 -23.28 20.70 6.26
N SER A 17 -23.20 19.61 7.03
CA SER A 17 -22.13 19.41 8.01
C SER A 17 -20.79 19.07 7.36
N LEU A 18 -20.80 18.36 6.22
CA LEU A 18 -19.58 18.01 5.49
C LEU A 18 -19.02 19.24 4.77
N SER A 19 -19.87 19.97 4.04
CA SER A 19 -19.44 21.18 3.33
C SER A 19 -18.91 22.23 4.30
N ALA A 20 -19.57 22.44 5.44
CA ALA A 20 -19.09 23.35 6.48
C ALA A 20 -17.75 22.90 7.07
N ALA A 21 -17.53 21.59 7.27
CA ALA A 21 -16.26 21.08 7.76
C ALA A 21 -15.12 21.27 6.76
N ILE A 22 -15.38 21.01 5.47
CA ILE A 22 -14.40 21.21 4.39
C ILE A 22 -14.05 22.70 4.26
N GLU A 23 -15.04 23.59 4.31
CA GLU A 23 -14.82 25.03 4.27
C GLU A 23 -14.03 25.54 5.48
N ALA A 24 -14.37 25.08 6.69
CA ALA A 24 -13.64 25.45 7.90
C ALA A 24 -12.15 25.04 7.84
N ILE A 25 -11.85 23.86 7.26
CA ILE A 25 -10.46 23.42 7.06
C ILE A 25 -9.77 24.28 5.98
N SER A 26 -10.44 24.58 4.86
CA SER A 26 -9.80 25.29 3.74
C SER A 26 -9.42 26.74 4.08
N VAL A 27 -10.20 27.41 4.92
CA VAL A 27 -9.93 28.81 5.34
C VAL A 27 -9.00 28.91 6.55
N SER A 28 -8.64 27.79 7.18
CA SER A 28 -7.80 27.81 8.39
C SER A 28 -6.36 28.17 8.08
N THR A 29 -5.90 29.32 8.57
CA THR A 29 -4.53 29.83 8.37
C THR A 29 -3.62 29.55 9.58
N GLU A 30 -4.14 29.69 10.79
CA GLU A 30 -3.37 29.55 12.03
C GLU A 30 -3.18 28.08 12.46
N LEU A 31 -3.98 27.16 11.89
CA LEU A 31 -4.04 25.72 12.20
C LEU A 31 -4.14 25.45 13.71
N VAL A 32 -5.14 26.05 14.35
CA VAL A 32 -5.45 25.82 15.77
C VAL A 32 -6.01 24.41 15.93
N GLU A 33 -5.33 23.58 16.72
CA GLU A 33 -5.59 22.14 16.73
C GLU A 33 -6.97 21.77 17.30
N GLU A 34 -7.39 22.45 18.36
CA GLU A 34 -8.68 22.18 19.02
C GLU A 34 -9.87 22.54 18.11
N GLU A 35 -9.73 23.60 17.32
CA GLU A 35 -10.76 24.04 16.36
C GLU A 35 -10.82 23.14 15.14
N LEU A 36 -9.66 22.70 14.63
CA LEU A 36 -9.59 21.85 13.45
C LEU A 36 -10.06 20.42 13.70
N LYS A 37 -9.85 19.90 14.91
CA LYS A 37 -10.14 18.51 15.27
C LYS A 37 -11.56 18.05 14.88
N PRO A 38 -12.66 18.72 15.30
CA PRO A 38 -14.01 18.26 14.97
C PRO A 38 -14.31 18.25 13.47
N TYR A 39 -13.74 19.19 12.71
CA TYR A 39 -13.89 19.22 11.26
C TYR A 39 -13.15 18.06 10.58
N LEU A 40 -11.91 17.76 11.02
CA LEU A 40 -11.17 16.60 10.54
C LEU A 40 -11.89 15.29 10.89
N ASP A 41 -12.44 15.16 12.10
CA ASP A 41 -13.24 14.00 12.53
C ASP A 41 -14.47 13.82 11.62
N THR A 42 -15.14 14.91 11.27
CA THR A 42 -16.32 14.90 10.38
C THR A 42 -15.96 14.40 8.97
N VAL A 43 -14.91 14.95 8.37
CA VAL A 43 -14.46 14.53 7.03
C VAL A 43 -13.96 13.08 7.07
N LEU A 44 -13.24 12.68 8.12
CA LEU A 44 -12.75 11.31 8.28
C LEU A 44 -13.89 10.30 8.36
N ASN A 45 -14.93 10.58 9.15
CA ASN A 45 -16.08 9.68 9.27
C ASN A 45 -16.75 9.47 7.92
N VAL A 46 -16.94 10.53 7.14
CA VAL A 46 -17.52 10.44 5.79
C VAL A 46 -16.59 9.70 4.82
N ALA A 47 -15.27 9.88 4.94
CA ALA A 47 -14.27 9.15 4.13
C ALA A 47 -14.31 7.64 4.40
N ILE A 48 -14.42 7.25 5.68
CA ILE A 48 -14.53 5.84 6.09
C ILE A 48 -15.81 5.21 5.53
N GLU A 49 -16.92 5.95 5.53
CA GLU A 49 -18.21 5.52 4.97
C GLU A 49 -18.23 5.41 3.43
N ARG A 50 -17.16 5.85 2.74
CA ARG A 50 -17.03 5.84 1.27
C ARG A 50 -18.20 6.54 0.56
N LYS A 51 -18.61 7.69 1.09
CA LYS A 51 -19.71 8.47 0.51
C LYS A 51 -19.31 9.05 -0.86
N LYS A 52 -20.12 8.79 -1.89
CA LYS A 52 -19.91 9.34 -3.24
C LYS A 52 -19.87 10.88 -3.21
N GLY A 53 -18.98 11.47 -4.01
CA GLY A 53 -18.86 12.92 -4.15
C GLY A 53 -17.95 13.59 -3.12
N LEU A 54 -17.37 12.84 -2.17
CA LEU A 54 -16.40 13.39 -1.21
C LEU A 54 -15.09 13.78 -1.91
N SER A 55 -14.59 12.92 -2.81
CA SER A 55 -13.30 13.12 -3.47
C SER A 55 -13.26 14.42 -4.28
N GLU A 56 -14.34 14.72 -4.99
CA GLU A 56 -14.52 15.92 -5.79
C GLU A 56 -14.55 17.16 -4.91
N GLN A 57 -15.34 17.15 -3.82
CA GLN A 57 -15.39 18.26 -2.86
C GLN A 57 -14.03 18.51 -2.20
N VAL A 58 -13.29 17.46 -1.83
CA VAL A 58 -11.96 17.57 -1.22
C VAL A 58 -10.94 18.16 -2.18
N VAL A 59 -11.01 17.80 -3.46
CA VAL A 59 -10.15 18.35 -4.50
C VAL A 59 -10.50 19.81 -4.81
N GLU A 60 -11.78 20.11 -5.03
CA GLU A 60 -12.26 21.46 -5.37
C GLU A 60 -12.05 22.47 -4.25
N SER A 61 -12.19 22.05 -2.99
CA SER A 61 -12.01 22.91 -1.81
C SER A 61 -10.55 23.26 -1.51
N GLY A 62 -9.58 22.55 -2.10
CA GLY A 62 -8.17 22.79 -1.85
C GLY A 62 -7.74 22.52 -0.41
N ILE A 63 -8.37 21.56 0.29
CA ILE A 63 -7.95 21.22 1.67
C ILE A 63 -6.64 20.41 1.73
N LEU A 64 -6.25 19.73 0.64
CA LEU A 64 -5.08 18.83 0.64
C LEU A 64 -3.74 19.53 1.00
N PRO A 65 -3.43 20.76 0.55
CA PRO A 65 -2.28 21.52 1.03
C PRO A 65 -2.33 21.84 2.52
N VAL A 66 -3.52 22.10 3.07
CA VAL A 66 -3.74 22.34 4.51
C VAL A 66 -3.43 21.07 5.30
N LEU A 67 -3.92 19.91 4.84
CA LEU A 67 -3.58 18.61 5.43
C LEU A 67 -2.06 18.37 5.39
N ALA A 68 -1.40 18.70 4.27
CA ALA A 68 0.05 18.60 4.17
C ALA A 68 0.77 19.50 5.19
N GLN A 69 0.27 20.71 5.44
CA GLN A 69 0.83 21.62 6.44
C GLN A 69 0.67 21.08 7.86
N ILE A 70 -0.50 20.53 8.21
CA ILE A 70 -0.74 19.88 9.50
C ILE A 70 0.24 18.71 9.69
N LEU A 71 0.41 17.85 8.69
CA LEU A 71 1.37 16.74 8.72
C LEU A 71 2.83 17.20 8.93
N ARG A 72 3.22 18.34 8.35
CA ARG A 72 4.57 18.91 8.51
C ARG A 72 4.81 19.49 9.91
N ARG A 73 3.77 20.06 10.55
CA ARG A 73 3.87 20.62 11.90
C ARG A 73 4.15 19.55 12.97
N LYS A 74 3.82 18.28 12.69
CA LYS A 74 4.01 17.15 13.62
C LYS A 74 3.35 17.39 14.98
N SER A 75 2.09 17.83 14.95
CA SER A 75 1.28 18.15 16.12
C SER A 75 0.41 16.97 16.59
N MET A 76 -0.46 17.17 17.59
CA MET A 76 -1.38 16.13 18.10
C MET A 76 -2.37 15.64 17.03
N LEU A 77 -2.62 16.44 16.00
CA LEU A 77 -3.46 16.07 14.85
C LEU A 77 -2.75 15.22 13.80
N THR A 78 -1.45 14.97 13.90
CA THR A 78 -0.66 14.34 12.82
C THR A 78 -1.16 12.94 12.50
N THR A 79 -1.33 12.09 13.50
CA THR A 79 -1.81 10.71 13.34
C THR A 79 -3.22 10.68 12.77
N HIS A 80 -4.08 11.54 13.28
CA HIS A 80 -5.45 11.69 12.81
C HIS A 80 -5.51 12.15 11.34
N THR A 81 -4.67 13.13 10.97
CA THR A 81 -4.56 13.65 9.61
C THR A 81 -3.97 12.62 8.66
N ALA A 82 -2.98 11.84 9.10
CA ALA A 82 -2.40 10.77 8.30
C ALA A 82 -3.46 9.70 7.98
N ARG A 83 -4.31 9.36 8.97
CA ARG A 83 -5.46 8.46 8.77
C ARG A 83 -6.44 9.03 7.76
N LEU A 84 -6.80 10.31 7.88
CA LEU A 84 -7.69 10.99 6.92
C LEU A 84 -7.12 10.93 5.50
N VAL A 85 -5.85 11.28 5.31
CA VAL A 85 -5.18 11.20 4.00
C VAL A 85 -5.20 9.77 3.46
N ALA A 86 -4.97 8.76 4.30
CA ALA A 86 -5.06 7.37 3.87
C ALA A 86 -6.48 7.01 3.39
N GLU A 87 -7.53 7.43 4.10
CA GLU A 87 -8.90 7.13 3.70
C GLU A 87 -9.32 7.87 2.43
N LEU A 88 -8.94 9.14 2.28
CA LEU A 88 -9.21 9.92 1.07
C LEU A 88 -8.47 9.38 -0.16
N ALA A 89 -7.25 8.86 0.02
CA ALA A 89 -6.44 8.31 -1.08
C ALA A 89 -6.99 7.02 -1.70
N ARG A 90 -8.09 6.46 -1.17
CA ARG A 90 -8.83 5.37 -1.84
C ARG A 90 -9.42 5.84 -3.18
N ASP A 91 -9.75 7.11 -3.28
CA ASP A 91 -10.33 7.69 -4.49
C ASP A 91 -9.24 8.26 -5.41
N ALA A 92 -9.30 7.91 -6.70
CA ALA A 92 -8.31 8.32 -7.71
C ALA A 92 -8.12 9.85 -7.81
N PRO A 93 -9.19 10.68 -7.81
CA PRO A 93 -9.04 12.14 -7.90
C PRO A 93 -8.17 12.73 -6.80
N VAL A 94 -8.27 12.20 -5.57
CA VAL A 94 -7.42 12.64 -4.45
C VAL A 94 -5.97 12.22 -4.67
N ARG A 95 -5.73 10.96 -5.11
CA ARG A 95 -4.38 10.46 -5.37
C ARG A 95 -3.66 11.32 -6.41
N GLU A 96 -4.33 11.72 -7.47
CA GLU A 96 -3.75 12.56 -8.52
C GLU A 96 -3.33 13.93 -7.98
N GLN A 97 -4.17 14.54 -7.13
CA GLN A 97 -3.90 15.85 -6.55
C GLN A 97 -2.82 15.86 -5.46
N CYS A 98 -2.54 14.72 -4.82
CA CYS A 98 -1.49 14.61 -3.79
C CYS A 98 -0.08 15.01 -4.28
N PHE A 99 0.17 15.03 -5.60
CA PHE A 99 1.48 15.34 -6.17
C PHE A 99 1.90 16.80 -5.90
N GLU A 100 0.98 17.74 -6.08
CA GLU A 100 1.26 19.19 -6.01
C GLU A 100 1.04 19.79 -4.61
N THR A 101 0.33 19.08 -3.73
CA THR A 101 -0.02 19.55 -2.38
C THR A 101 1.12 19.38 -1.37
N GLY A 102 2.12 18.58 -1.74
CA GLY A 102 3.26 18.22 -0.91
C GLY A 102 2.94 17.27 0.25
N ILE A 103 1.77 16.60 0.20
CA ILE A 103 1.43 15.46 1.07
C ILE A 103 2.52 14.39 0.98
N VAL A 104 2.96 14.06 -0.24
CA VAL A 104 3.99 13.03 -0.50
C VAL A 104 5.27 13.31 0.29
N SER A 105 5.75 14.56 0.28
CA SER A 105 6.94 14.94 1.04
C SER A 105 6.73 14.83 2.56
N ALA A 106 5.55 15.23 3.05
CA ALA A 106 5.24 15.17 4.48
C ALA A 106 5.22 13.71 4.96
N LEU A 107 4.56 12.81 4.23
CA LEU A 107 4.48 11.39 4.56
C LEU A 107 5.86 10.73 4.64
N VAL A 108 6.74 11.00 3.67
CA VAL A 108 8.12 10.44 3.69
C VAL A 108 8.92 10.94 4.89
N THR A 109 8.72 12.20 5.31
CA THR A 109 9.34 12.73 6.52
C THR A 109 8.81 12.04 7.78
N LEU A 110 7.52 11.71 7.82
CA LEU A 110 6.86 11.06 8.98
C LEU A 110 7.27 9.60 9.16
N LEU A 111 7.78 8.92 8.13
CA LEU A 111 8.37 7.58 8.26
C LEU A 111 9.61 7.50 9.19
N LEU A 112 10.13 8.64 9.67
CA LEU A 112 11.19 8.69 10.69
C LEU A 112 10.65 8.71 12.13
N SER A 113 9.32 8.68 12.32
CA SER A 113 8.71 8.64 13.64
C SER A 113 9.02 7.31 14.36
N GLN A 114 8.82 7.29 15.66
CA GLN A 114 8.83 6.09 16.50
C GLN A 114 7.41 5.66 16.91
N ASP A 115 6.40 6.48 16.59
CA ASP A 115 4.99 6.19 16.86
C ASP A 115 4.44 5.19 15.83
N GLN A 116 4.18 3.97 16.28
CA GLN A 116 3.70 2.88 15.43
C GLN A 116 2.31 3.13 14.84
N ASP A 117 1.43 3.86 15.54
CA ASP A 117 0.07 4.17 15.05
C ASP A 117 0.14 5.21 13.92
N LEU A 118 0.99 6.22 14.10
CA LEU A 118 1.32 7.16 13.03
C LEU A 118 1.96 6.45 11.83
N LEU A 119 2.96 5.60 12.06
CA LEU A 119 3.63 4.86 10.98
C LEU A 119 2.66 3.94 10.22
N LEU A 120 1.68 3.36 10.90
CA LEU A 120 0.64 2.54 10.29
C LEU A 120 -0.15 3.36 9.26
N HIS A 121 -0.69 4.50 9.69
CA HIS A 121 -1.49 5.35 8.81
C HIS A 121 -0.66 6.00 7.70
N VAL A 122 0.59 6.39 7.98
CA VAL A 122 1.52 6.90 6.96
C VAL A 122 1.80 5.82 5.91
N SER A 123 2.06 4.58 6.32
CA SER A 123 2.33 3.47 5.39
C SER A 123 1.10 3.14 4.54
N GLN A 124 -0.11 3.16 5.14
CA GLN A 124 -1.38 3.00 4.42
C GLN A 124 -1.60 4.12 3.40
N ALA A 125 -1.35 5.38 3.79
CA ALA A 125 -1.45 6.52 2.88
C ALA A 125 -0.50 6.40 1.70
N ILE A 126 0.77 6.03 1.94
CA ILE A 126 1.76 5.81 0.87
C ILE A 126 1.29 4.71 -0.06
N ALA A 127 0.91 3.54 0.48
CA ALA A 127 0.42 2.42 -0.31
C ALA A 127 -0.73 2.80 -1.24
N ARG A 128 -1.70 3.56 -0.73
CA ARG A 128 -2.86 3.99 -1.52
C ARG A 128 -2.47 5.04 -2.55
N ILE A 129 -1.73 6.09 -2.18
CA ILE A 129 -1.35 7.17 -3.10
C ILE A 129 -0.50 6.66 -4.28
N CYS A 130 0.39 5.69 -4.06
CA CYS A 130 1.22 5.14 -5.14
C CYS A 130 0.55 4.00 -5.94
N TYR A 131 -0.66 3.58 -5.57
CA TYR A 131 -1.41 2.59 -6.33
C TYR A 131 -1.83 3.15 -7.70
N ASP A 132 -1.50 2.42 -8.75
CA ASP A 132 -1.82 2.73 -10.15
C ASP A 132 -1.40 4.15 -10.59
N SER A 133 -0.28 4.65 -10.06
CA SER A 133 0.22 6.00 -10.38
C SER A 133 1.74 6.05 -10.49
N ASN A 134 2.24 5.92 -11.72
CA ASN A 134 3.67 6.02 -12.04
C ASN A 134 4.30 7.32 -11.52
N LEU A 135 3.57 8.44 -11.63
CA LEU A 135 4.03 9.76 -11.20
C LEU A 135 4.28 9.78 -9.68
N GLN A 136 3.33 9.26 -8.90
CA GLN A 136 3.44 9.22 -7.45
C GLN A 136 4.50 8.22 -6.99
N GLN A 137 4.55 7.04 -7.62
CA GLN A 137 5.59 6.04 -7.38
C GLN A 137 6.99 6.66 -7.56
N GLU A 138 7.25 7.30 -8.70
CA GLU A 138 8.54 7.95 -8.96
C GLU A 138 8.86 9.01 -7.91
N ARG A 139 7.87 9.80 -7.49
CA ARG A 139 8.07 10.83 -6.47
C ARG A 139 8.48 10.25 -5.13
N PHE A 140 7.79 9.21 -4.66
CA PHE A 140 8.15 8.50 -3.42
C PHE A 140 9.54 7.86 -3.49
N LEU A 141 9.88 7.23 -4.63
CA LEU A 141 11.20 6.65 -4.85
C LEU A 141 12.30 7.71 -4.76
N ARG A 142 12.13 8.86 -5.42
CA ARG A 142 13.10 9.97 -5.40
C ARG A 142 13.29 10.58 -4.01
N LEU A 143 12.24 10.58 -3.18
CA LEU A 143 12.31 11.09 -1.80
C LEU A 143 12.85 10.07 -0.80
N GLY A 144 13.17 8.85 -1.24
CA GLY A 144 13.72 7.81 -0.37
C GLY A 144 12.68 7.17 0.54
N ALA A 145 11.47 6.91 0.02
CA ALA A 145 10.45 6.16 0.76
C ALA A 145 10.88 4.72 1.06
N VAL A 146 11.52 4.03 0.10
CA VAL A 146 11.95 2.62 0.23
C VAL A 146 12.89 2.38 1.42
N PRO A 147 14.01 3.10 1.61
CA PRO A 147 14.85 2.89 2.79
C PRO A 147 14.07 3.08 4.09
N ARG A 148 13.21 4.08 4.16
CA ARG A 148 12.46 4.39 5.39
C ARG A 148 11.43 3.31 5.70
N LEU A 149 10.70 2.82 4.70
CA LEU A 149 9.78 1.69 4.85
C LEU A 149 10.53 0.41 5.26
N VAL A 150 11.71 0.14 4.68
CA VAL A 150 12.57 -0.98 5.09
C VAL A 150 12.99 -0.83 6.56
N SER A 151 13.39 0.36 6.98
CA SER A 151 13.74 0.63 8.38
C SER A 151 12.57 0.35 9.32
N VAL A 152 11.36 0.80 8.98
CA VAL A 152 10.14 0.55 9.76
C VAL A 152 9.84 -0.96 9.87
N LEU A 153 9.95 -1.69 8.76
CA LEU A 153 9.78 -3.16 8.73
C LEU A 153 10.77 -3.91 9.63
N LEU A 154 12.01 -3.41 9.72
CA LEU A 154 13.06 -4.03 10.52
C LEU A 154 12.93 -3.68 12.01
N GLN A 155 12.39 -2.50 12.35
CA GLN A 155 12.24 -2.04 13.74
C GLN A 155 10.98 -2.57 14.42
N HIS A 156 9.89 -2.78 13.67
CA HIS A 156 8.57 -3.10 14.25
C HIS A 156 8.04 -4.46 13.76
N THR A 157 8.80 -5.52 14.01
CA THR A 157 8.51 -6.88 13.53
C THR A 157 7.33 -7.57 14.21
N GLU A 158 6.88 -7.07 15.35
CA GLU A 158 5.78 -7.67 16.12
C GLU A 158 4.41 -7.05 15.78
N ASN A 159 4.40 -5.93 15.03
CA ASN A 159 3.17 -5.25 14.66
C ASN A 159 2.73 -5.68 13.25
N GLU A 160 1.92 -6.74 13.19
CA GLU A 160 1.45 -7.32 11.92
C GLU A 160 0.71 -6.32 11.02
N ALA A 161 -0.09 -5.41 11.59
CA ALA A 161 -0.85 -4.42 10.84
C ALA A 161 0.08 -3.40 10.16
N LEU A 162 1.11 -2.94 10.88
CA LEU A 162 2.14 -2.04 10.36
C LEU A 162 3.01 -2.76 9.32
N LEU A 163 3.43 -3.99 9.59
CA LEU A 163 4.17 -4.82 8.64
C LEU A 163 3.40 -4.99 7.32
N SER A 164 2.13 -5.39 7.40
CA SER A 164 1.26 -5.57 6.23
C SER A 164 1.15 -4.27 5.42
N SER A 165 0.98 -3.14 6.09
CA SER A 165 0.86 -1.83 5.44
C SER A 165 2.17 -1.40 4.77
N CYS A 166 3.32 -1.66 5.40
CA CYS A 166 4.63 -1.37 4.81
C CYS A 166 4.93 -2.28 3.60
N LEU A 167 4.60 -3.57 3.70
CA LEU A 167 4.77 -4.52 2.60
C LEU A 167 3.89 -4.14 1.40
N LEU A 168 2.62 -3.76 1.64
CA LEU A 168 1.75 -3.25 0.59
C LEU A 168 2.33 -1.99 -0.05
N ALA A 169 2.83 -1.03 0.74
CA ALA A 169 3.46 0.17 0.22
C ALA A 169 4.67 -0.15 -0.68
N LEU A 170 5.54 -1.08 -0.27
CA LEU A 170 6.66 -1.54 -1.09
C LEU A 170 6.19 -2.23 -2.38
N CYS A 171 5.14 -3.04 -2.31
CA CYS A 171 4.56 -3.68 -3.50
C CYS A 171 4.00 -2.64 -4.48
N ASN A 172 3.23 -1.66 -3.99
CA ASN A 172 2.66 -0.61 -4.84
C ASN A 172 3.74 0.32 -5.42
N LEU A 173 4.83 0.60 -4.68
CA LEU A 173 6.00 1.31 -5.21
C LEU A 173 6.75 0.52 -6.29
N ALA A 174 6.67 -0.81 -6.26
CA ALA A 174 7.22 -1.71 -7.25
C ALA A 174 6.25 -1.99 -8.43
N ASP A 175 5.10 -1.29 -8.49
CA ASP A 175 4.01 -1.53 -9.45
C ASP A 175 3.44 -2.97 -9.37
N MET A 176 3.42 -3.57 -8.18
CA MET A 176 3.12 -4.99 -7.97
C MET A 176 2.08 -5.29 -6.90
N GLY A 177 1.55 -4.29 -6.20
CA GLY A 177 0.54 -4.54 -5.17
C GLY A 177 -0.89 -4.34 -5.66
N GLU A 178 -1.80 -4.24 -4.69
CA GLU A 178 -3.25 -4.17 -4.87
C GLU A 178 -3.78 -2.85 -4.29
N GLU A 179 -5.00 -2.46 -4.69
CA GLU A 179 -5.63 -1.20 -4.25
C GLU A 179 -5.82 -1.16 -2.73
N ASP A 180 -6.32 -2.27 -2.19
CA ASP A 180 -6.55 -2.46 -0.77
C ASP A 180 -5.89 -3.77 -0.33
N GLY A 181 -5.00 -3.69 0.65
CA GLY A 181 -4.31 -4.86 1.21
C GLY A 181 -5.18 -5.71 2.13
N SER A 182 -6.47 -5.38 2.29
CA SER A 182 -7.41 -6.13 3.14
C SER A 182 -7.57 -7.60 2.75
N MET A 183 -7.31 -7.95 1.49
CA MET A 183 -7.34 -9.34 1.01
C MET A 183 -5.99 -10.07 1.10
N LEU A 184 -4.92 -9.39 1.52
CA LEU A 184 -3.58 -9.95 1.64
C LEU A 184 -3.34 -10.44 3.08
N SER A 185 -3.08 -11.73 3.22
CA SER A 185 -2.51 -12.30 4.44
C SER A 185 -1.01 -12.51 4.24
N TRP A 186 -0.19 -11.96 5.13
CA TRP A 186 1.26 -12.09 5.08
C TRP A 186 1.75 -13.14 6.06
N GLU A 187 2.65 -14.00 5.59
CA GLU A 187 3.41 -14.95 6.41
C GLU A 187 4.90 -14.63 6.25
N GLU A 188 5.62 -14.49 7.37
CA GLU A 188 7.07 -14.43 7.32
C GLU A 188 7.64 -15.85 7.13
N GLY A 189 8.40 -16.03 6.05
CA GLY A 189 9.08 -17.28 5.73
C GLY A 189 10.28 -17.51 6.65
N ALA A 190 10.71 -18.76 6.72
CA ALA A 190 11.92 -19.12 7.46
C ALA A 190 13.13 -18.30 7.00
N TYR A 191 14.02 -17.96 7.94
CA TYR A 191 15.27 -17.26 7.67
C TYR A 191 16.18 -18.11 6.79
N PHE A 192 16.33 -17.74 5.52
CA PHE A 192 17.23 -18.42 4.58
C PHE A 192 18.59 -17.70 4.56
N GLY A 193 19.50 -18.10 5.45
CA GLY A 193 20.85 -17.53 5.54
C GLY A 193 20.93 -16.18 6.29
N GLU A 194 22.15 -15.72 6.58
CA GLU A 194 22.38 -14.46 7.29
C GLU A 194 21.90 -13.26 6.46
N GLY A 195 20.97 -12.46 7.00
CA GLY A 195 20.55 -11.17 6.43
C GLY A 195 19.45 -11.22 5.37
N GLU A 196 18.76 -12.35 5.17
CA GLU A 196 17.61 -12.46 4.27
C GLU A 196 16.30 -12.65 5.05
N ARG A 197 15.29 -11.82 4.75
CA ARG A 197 13.92 -11.94 5.24
C ARG A 197 12.97 -12.04 4.06
N VAL A 198 12.04 -12.99 4.13
CA VAL A 198 11.10 -13.29 3.04
C VAL A 198 9.69 -13.21 3.59
N PHE A 199 8.85 -12.36 3.01
CA PHE A 199 7.44 -12.25 3.33
C PHE A 199 6.61 -12.81 2.18
N ARG A 200 5.60 -13.62 2.50
CA ARG A 200 4.71 -14.25 1.52
C ARG A 200 3.30 -13.75 1.77
N GLY A 201 2.78 -12.95 0.85
CA GLY A 201 1.40 -12.50 0.80
C GLY A 201 0.57 -13.44 -0.06
N THR A 202 -0.60 -13.84 0.40
CA THR A 202 -1.61 -14.51 -0.43
C THR A 202 -2.86 -13.67 -0.53
N SER A 203 -3.27 -13.33 -1.76
CA SER A 203 -4.59 -12.71 -2.01
C SER A 203 -5.60 -13.74 -2.50
N ARG A 204 -6.82 -13.67 -1.97
CA ARG A 204 -7.96 -14.50 -2.37
C ARG A 204 -9.02 -13.62 -3.02
N TYR A 205 -9.25 -13.78 -4.32
CA TYR A 205 -10.35 -13.10 -4.99
C TYR A 205 -11.67 -13.84 -4.75
N SER A 206 -12.76 -13.09 -4.61
CA SER A 206 -14.10 -13.53 -4.15
C SER A 206 -14.78 -14.64 -4.95
N PHE A 207 -14.17 -15.12 -6.03
CA PHE A 207 -14.67 -16.23 -6.84
C PHE A 207 -13.84 -17.52 -6.75
N GLY A 208 -12.78 -17.58 -5.92
CA GLY A 208 -12.05 -18.83 -5.66
C GLY A 208 -11.24 -19.41 -6.83
N PHE A 209 -11.29 -18.80 -8.02
CA PHE A 209 -10.61 -19.29 -9.23
C PHE A 209 -9.27 -18.59 -9.52
N SER A 210 -8.99 -17.46 -8.86
CA SER A 210 -7.70 -16.81 -8.94
C SER A 210 -7.20 -16.49 -7.54
N SER A 211 -5.94 -16.83 -7.27
CA SER A 211 -5.19 -16.33 -6.12
C SER A 211 -3.87 -15.78 -6.64
N ALA A 212 -3.35 -14.72 -6.03
CA ALA A 212 -1.99 -14.30 -6.29
C ALA A 212 -1.12 -14.63 -5.06
N VAL A 213 0.12 -15.02 -5.33
CA VAL A 213 1.15 -15.11 -4.29
C VAL A 213 2.14 -14.01 -4.55
N THR A 214 2.25 -13.09 -3.59
CA THR A 214 3.23 -12.01 -3.59
C THR A 214 4.36 -12.39 -2.66
N VAL A 215 5.61 -12.29 -3.11
CA VAL A 215 6.79 -12.54 -2.31
C VAL A 215 7.59 -11.25 -2.24
N VAL A 216 7.83 -10.76 -1.04
CA VAL A 216 8.73 -9.64 -0.78
C VAL A 216 9.97 -10.17 -0.08
N ARG A 217 11.13 -10.02 -0.72
CA ARG A 217 12.42 -10.49 -0.22
C ARG A 217 13.30 -9.31 0.11
N LEU A 218 13.57 -9.12 1.40
CA LEU A 218 14.59 -8.19 1.90
C LEU A 218 15.90 -8.95 2.01
N LYS A 219 16.92 -8.48 1.30
CA LYS A 219 18.28 -9.01 1.44
C LYS A 219 19.22 -7.90 1.83
N GLN A 220 19.86 -8.06 2.98
CA GLN A 220 20.93 -7.20 3.44
C GLN A 220 22.23 -7.56 2.70
N TRP A 221 22.90 -6.52 2.23
CA TRP A 221 24.24 -6.56 1.65
C TRP A 221 25.22 -5.95 2.65
N THR A 222 26.51 -5.96 2.33
CA THR A 222 27.54 -5.33 3.15
C THR A 222 27.25 -3.85 3.40
N ASN A 223 27.51 -3.36 4.61
CA ASN A 223 27.43 -1.94 5.01
C ASN A 223 26.02 -1.32 4.99
N GLY A 224 24.97 -2.05 5.37
CA GLY A 224 23.61 -1.48 5.52
C GLY A 224 22.88 -1.22 4.20
N GLN A 225 23.40 -1.74 3.09
CA GLN A 225 22.70 -1.78 1.81
C GLN A 225 21.64 -2.88 1.84
N TYR A 226 20.45 -2.61 1.31
CA TYR A 226 19.37 -3.58 1.19
C TYR A 226 18.87 -3.64 -0.25
N SER A 227 18.46 -4.83 -0.68
CA SER A 227 17.61 -4.99 -1.85
C SER A 227 16.25 -5.52 -1.43
N VAL A 228 15.19 -4.90 -1.95
CA VAL A 228 13.81 -5.34 -1.83
C VAL A 228 13.40 -5.90 -3.17
N ALA A 229 13.24 -7.23 -3.27
CA ALA A 229 12.66 -7.86 -4.46
C ALA A 229 11.19 -8.16 -4.21
N VAL A 230 10.32 -7.76 -5.13
CA VAL A 230 8.89 -8.07 -5.13
C VAL A 230 8.61 -8.98 -6.31
N GLU A 231 7.99 -10.13 -6.05
CA GLU A 231 7.60 -11.10 -7.07
C GLU A 231 6.12 -11.44 -6.90
N VAL A 232 5.32 -11.35 -7.96
CA VAL A 232 3.90 -11.69 -7.94
C VAL A 232 3.65 -12.83 -8.93
N LEU A 233 3.14 -13.94 -8.40
CA LEU A 233 2.74 -15.10 -9.18
C LEU A 233 1.22 -15.24 -9.15
N GLN A 234 0.58 -15.04 -10.31
CA GLN A 234 -0.85 -15.27 -10.46
C GLN A 234 -1.12 -16.77 -10.64
N ARG A 235 -1.89 -17.35 -9.72
CA ARG A 235 -2.39 -18.72 -9.78
C ARG A 235 -3.82 -18.68 -10.29
N CYS A 236 -4.02 -19.08 -11.54
CA CYS A 236 -5.33 -19.43 -12.04
C CYS A 236 -5.59 -20.90 -11.68
N SER A 237 -6.73 -21.20 -11.06
CA SER A 237 -7.23 -22.57 -10.94
C SER A 237 -7.37 -23.14 -12.34
N THR A 238 -6.58 -24.17 -12.67
CA THR A 238 -6.78 -24.99 -13.86
C THR A 238 -7.97 -25.92 -13.65
N MET A 239 -9.17 -25.38 -13.50
CA MET A 239 -10.43 -26.15 -13.62
C MET A 239 -11.15 -25.83 -14.92
N VAL A 240 -10.41 -25.77 -16.04
CA VAL A 240 -10.95 -25.93 -17.41
C VAL A 240 -9.89 -26.60 -18.29
N TRP A 241 -9.43 -27.78 -17.90
CA TRP A 241 -8.73 -28.73 -18.81
C TRP A 241 -9.22 -30.17 -18.57
N GLY A 242 -10.52 -30.28 -18.29
CA GLY A 242 -11.19 -31.56 -18.04
C GLY A 242 -12.49 -31.69 -18.83
N ALA A 243 -12.58 -31.16 -20.05
CA ALA A 243 -13.72 -31.38 -20.94
C ALA A 243 -13.37 -31.04 -22.40
N LYS A 244 -12.37 -31.70 -22.96
CA LYS A 244 -12.15 -31.98 -24.40
C LYS A 244 -10.69 -32.43 -24.58
N ASN A 245 -10.44 -33.68 -24.23
CA ASN A 245 -9.45 -34.56 -24.84
C ASN A 245 -9.54 -35.90 -24.10
N GLY A 246 -10.64 -36.61 -24.34
CA GLY A 246 -10.58 -38.06 -24.29
C GLY A 246 -9.61 -38.51 -25.38
N HIS A 247 -8.66 -39.36 -25.00
CA HIS A 247 -7.59 -39.96 -25.81
C HIS A 247 -6.29 -39.15 -25.95
N GLN A 248 -5.34 -39.36 -25.04
CA GLN A 248 -4.17 -40.24 -25.26
C GLN A 248 -3.04 -39.98 -24.22
N ASN A 249 -2.62 -41.07 -23.60
CA ASN A 249 -1.32 -41.41 -22.99
C ASN A 249 -0.57 -40.44 -22.08
N GLY A 250 -0.32 -40.92 -20.86
CA GLY A 250 0.37 -40.22 -19.79
C GLY A 250 1.89 -40.20 -19.93
N HIS A 251 2.49 -39.16 -19.35
CA HIS A 251 3.85 -39.16 -18.83
C HIS A 251 3.91 -38.28 -17.57
N ARG A 252 4.66 -38.77 -16.58
CA ARG A 252 4.80 -38.26 -15.21
C ARG A 252 5.44 -36.86 -15.19
N LEU A 253 4.99 -36.02 -14.25
CA LEU A 253 5.63 -34.76 -13.86
C LEU A 253 7.05 -35.02 -13.29
N PRO A 254 8.08 -34.20 -13.62
CA PRO A 254 9.34 -34.24 -12.89
C PRO A 254 9.36 -33.25 -11.72
N ASN A 255 9.78 -33.76 -10.56
CA ASN A 255 10.18 -33.02 -9.37
C ASN A 255 11.34 -32.05 -9.70
N PHE A 256 11.21 -30.78 -9.33
CA PHE A 256 12.33 -29.83 -9.34
C PHE A 256 12.93 -29.74 -7.93
N ALA A 257 14.00 -30.50 -7.73
CA ALA A 257 15.01 -30.25 -6.71
C ALA A 257 16.33 -29.93 -7.43
N HIS A 258 17.13 -29.05 -6.83
CA HIS A 258 18.47 -28.61 -7.23
C HIS A 258 18.58 -27.64 -8.41
N LEU A 259 18.99 -26.40 -8.08
CA LEU A 259 20.14 -25.80 -8.75
C LEU A 259 20.83 -24.81 -7.81
N GLY A 260 22.07 -25.14 -7.44
CA GLY A 260 22.96 -24.29 -6.65
C GLY A 260 24.06 -23.64 -7.51
N SER A 261 24.59 -22.55 -6.96
CA SER A 261 26.00 -22.09 -6.99
C SER A 261 26.63 -21.40 -8.23
N CYS A 262 26.87 -20.08 -8.05
CA CYS A 262 28.07 -19.24 -8.40
C CYS A 262 28.34 -18.78 -9.87
N PRO A 263 29.20 -17.74 -10.12
CA PRO A 263 29.45 -16.45 -9.43
C PRO A 263 29.63 -15.19 -10.37
N LYS A 264 29.62 -13.98 -9.76
CA LYS A 264 30.15 -12.64 -10.15
C LYS A 264 30.20 -12.20 -11.63
N LEU A 265 29.53 -11.09 -11.96
CA LEU A 265 30.08 -9.93 -12.70
C LEU A 265 29.13 -8.72 -12.60
N TYR A 266 29.69 -7.56 -12.29
CA TYR A 266 29.01 -6.29 -12.05
C TYR A 266 28.89 -5.50 -13.36
N LYS A 267 27.71 -4.99 -13.67
CA LYS A 267 27.51 -3.75 -14.46
C LYS A 267 26.06 -3.29 -14.35
N VAL A 268 25.88 -2.05 -13.87
CA VAL A 268 24.62 -1.32 -13.86
C VAL A 268 24.20 -1.09 -15.31
N ILE A 269 23.20 -1.83 -15.80
CA ILE A 269 22.47 -1.51 -17.03
C ILE A 269 21.02 -1.98 -16.86
N LYS A 270 20.09 -1.06 -17.11
CA LYS A 270 18.65 -1.28 -17.28
C LYS A 270 18.46 -2.16 -18.53
N CYS A 271 18.49 -3.48 -18.38
CA CYS A 271 18.23 -4.43 -19.46
C CYS A 271 17.06 -5.35 -19.11
N SER A 272 16.03 -5.28 -19.94
CA SER A 272 14.99 -6.31 -20.07
C SER A 272 15.67 -7.67 -20.27
N VAL A 273 15.51 -8.56 -19.29
CA VAL A 273 16.10 -9.91 -19.31
C VAL A 273 15.27 -10.79 -20.25
N LYS A 274 15.82 -11.02 -21.45
CA LYS A 274 15.43 -12.16 -22.30
C LYS A 274 16.03 -13.44 -21.69
N ASN A 275 15.21 -14.49 -21.63
CA ASN A 275 15.48 -15.87 -21.17
C ASN A 275 15.11 -16.23 -19.72
N ILE A 276 13.96 -15.73 -19.26
CA ILE A 276 13.12 -16.45 -18.29
C ILE A 276 12.11 -17.26 -19.13
N PRO A 277 11.81 -18.54 -18.82
CA PRO A 277 10.71 -19.24 -19.48
C PRO A 277 9.48 -18.34 -19.38
N ARG A 278 8.87 -18.04 -20.53
CA ARG A 278 7.88 -16.98 -20.72
C ARG A 278 6.56 -17.34 -20.02
N ASN A 279 6.57 -17.41 -18.71
CA ASN A 279 5.42 -17.65 -17.87
C ASN A 279 4.70 -16.31 -17.74
N ARG A 280 3.60 -16.14 -18.48
CA ARG A 280 2.84 -14.87 -18.56
C ARG A 280 2.28 -14.42 -17.19
N ASN A 281 2.40 -15.26 -16.16
CA ASN A 281 1.78 -15.08 -14.85
C ASN A 281 2.77 -14.64 -13.75
N LEU A 282 4.06 -14.45 -14.05
CA LEU A 282 5.07 -13.99 -13.09
C LEU A 282 5.51 -12.55 -13.41
N ARG A 283 5.37 -11.65 -12.42
CA ARG A 283 5.91 -10.29 -12.45
C ARG A 283 6.98 -10.16 -11.36
N ALA A 284 8.10 -9.50 -11.63
CA ALA A 284 9.17 -9.29 -10.65
C ALA A 284 9.83 -7.90 -10.77
N ALA A 285 10.13 -7.27 -9.64
CA ALA A 285 10.82 -5.98 -9.53
C ALA A 285 11.84 -6.03 -8.39
N VAL A 286 12.93 -5.27 -8.52
CA VAL A 286 13.95 -5.15 -7.48
C VAL A 286 14.25 -3.67 -7.24
N LEU A 287 14.11 -3.25 -5.99
CA LEU A 287 14.44 -1.91 -5.50
C LEU A 287 15.71 -2.02 -4.65
N HIS A 288 16.75 -1.26 -5.01
CA HIS A 288 17.98 -1.18 -4.22
C HIS A 288 17.92 0.06 -3.33
N THR A 289 18.33 -0.09 -2.08
CA THR A 289 18.31 0.99 -1.09
C THR A 289 19.50 0.91 -0.14
N LEU A 290 19.84 2.04 0.49
CA LEU A 290 20.83 2.17 1.54
C LEU A 290 20.13 2.71 2.78
N LEU A 291 20.26 2.04 3.93
CA LEU A 291 19.82 2.55 5.22
C LEU A 291 20.89 3.45 5.84
#